data_AF-A0A496WXY1-F1
#
_entry.id   AF-A0A496WXY1-F1
#
_cell.length_a   1.000
_cell.length_b   1.000
_cell.length_c   1.000
_cell.angle_alpha   90.00
_cell.angle_beta   90.00
_cell.angle_gamma   90.00
#
_symmetry.space_group_name_H-M   'P 1'
#
loop_
_entity.id
_entity.type
_entity.pdbx_description
1 polymer ?
#
loop_
_entity_poly.entity_id
_entity_poly.type
_entity_poly.pdbx_seq_one_letter_code
_entity_poly.pdbx_strand_id
1 'polypeptide(L)'
;MVCIAIKEPDQLSVNIDPSLLQVIEESCHRFGESQDRVLEQMQLITAALQSSEIDKWLIPLGVGFVSAVAGAMAAYLFSRLQWRITQRQNALSAGATELLSLITQLEDLVVNFWLVDASSMAGPVLHGDQLKIKSLLMLTIRYSRGLKSVKMTESHKASADRLAVLVSDIYDLATGDDFESPHRKASNPTAVKLATQCAEARSSVHKLLHF
;
A
#
# COMPACT_ATOMS: atom_id res chain seq x y z
N MET A 1 3.15 -5.06 -41.43
CA MET A 1 2.41 -3.98 -40.74
C MET A 1 1.21 -4.62 -40.07
N VAL A 2 1.38 -5.10 -38.83
CA VAL A 2 0.31 -5.76 -38.07
C VAL A 2 -0.08 -4.80 -36.96
N CYS A 3 -1.21 -4.11 -37.15
CA CYS A 3 -1.83 -3.30 -36.12
C CYS A 3 -2.41 -4.25 -35.07
N ILE A 4 -1.67 -4.47 -33.99
CA ILE A 4 -2.24 -5.09 -32.80
C ILE A 4 -3.04 -3.99 -32.10
N ALA A 5 -4.36 -4.04 -32.25
CA ALA A 5 -5.29 -3.21 -31.50
C ALA A 5 -5.13 -3.55 -30.02
N ILE A 6 -4.39 -2.70 -29.31
CA ILE A 6 -4.38 -2.67 -27.85
C ILE A 6 -5.76 -2.16 -27.44
N LYS A 7 -6.62 -3.10 -27.04
CA LYS A 7 -7.87 -2.81 -26.36
C LYS A 7 -7.52 -2.01 -25.10
N GLU A 8 -7.96 -0.75 -25.04
CA GLU A 8 -7.89 0.10 -23.85
C GLU A 8 -8.44 -0.69 -22.65
N PRO A 9 -7.63 -0.95 -21.61
CA PRO A 9 -8.19 -1.25 -20.31
C PRO A 9 -8.65 0.08 -19.71
N ASP A 10 -9.91 0.09 -19.31
CA ASP A 10 -10.55 1.14 -18.55
C ASP A 10 -9.61 1.77 -17.51
N GLN A 11 -9.70 3.09 -17.46
CA GLN A 11 -9.14 4.02 -16.49
C GLN A 11 -9.33 3.53 -15.04
N LEU A 12 -8.44 2.66 -14.56
CA LEU A 12 -8.13 2.57 -13.15
C LEU A 12 -6.84 3.38 -12.99
N SER A 13 -6.97 4.61 -12.51
CA SER A 13 -5.84 5.43 -12.06
C SER A 13 -5.19 4.74 -10.87
N VAL A 14 -4.41 3.69 -11.15
CA VAL A 14 -3.51 3.07 -10.20
C VAL A 14 -2.47 4.13 -9.93
N ASN A 15 -2.56 4.73 -8.75
CA ASN A 15 -1.56 5.65 -8.23
C ASN A 15 -0.31 4.82 -7.91
N ILE A 16 0.50 4.58 -8.95
CA ILE A 16 1.75 3.82 -8.88
C ILE A 16 2.76 4.75 -8.21
N ASP A 17 3.23 4.35 -7.03
CA ASP A 17 4.29 4.99 -6.24
C ASP A 17 5.42 5.55 -7.14
N PRO A 18 5.73 6.86 -7.09
CA PRO A 18 6.73 7.49 -7.95
C PRO A 18 8.14 6.92 -7.74
N SER A 19 8.44 6.31 -6.59
CA SER A 19 9.73 5.64 -6.36
C SER A 19 9.80 4.26 -7.00
N LEU A 20 8.69 3.52 -7.04
CA LEU A 20 8.57 2.29 -7.83
C LEU A 20 8.45 2.60 -9.32
N LEU A 21 7.81 3.70 -9.68
CA LEU A 21 7.74 4.22 -11.04
C LEU A 21 9.14 4.62 -11.51
N GLN A 22 9.97 5.23 -10.66
CA GLN A 22 11.40 5.45 -10.93
C GLN A 22 12.17 4.14 -11.06
N VAL A 23 11.98 3.14 -10.18
CA VAL A 23 12.69 1.86 -10.32
C VAL A 23 12.23 1.11 -11.58
N ILE A 24 10.96 1.20 -11.94
CA ILE A 24 10.39 0.62 -13.16
C ILE A 24 10.85 1.41 -14.38
N GLU A 25 10.90 2.74 -14.35
CA GLU A 25 11.43 3.59 -15.41
C GLU A 25 12.92 3.38 -15.59
N GLU A 26 13.69 3.30 -14.51
CA GLU A 26 15.13 3.10 -14.56
C GLU A 26 15.45 1.65 -14.98
N SER A 27 14.57 0.69 -14.65
CA SER A 27 14.63 -0.67 -15.17
C SER A 27 14.20 -0.75 -16.64
N CYS A 28 13.16 -0.01 -17.05
CA CYS A 28 12.71 0.10 -18.45
C CYS A 28 13.72 0.85 -19.30
N HIS A 29 14.37 1.88 -18.76
CA HIS A 29 15.43 2.62 -19.41
C HIS A 29 16.66 1.74 -19.57
N ARG A 30 17.09 1.03 -18.50
CA ARG A 30 18.18 0.04 -18.62
C ARG A 30 17.82 -1.11 -19.56
N PHE A 31 16.56 -1.52 -19.61
CA PHE A 31 16.11 -2.57 -20.51
C PHE A 31 16.02 -2.08 -21.95
N GLY A 32 15.56 -0.85 -22.19
CA GLY A 32 15.55 -0.19 -23.50
C GLY A 32 16.97 0.04 -24.00
N GLU A 33 17.86 0.55 -23.16
CA GLU A 33 19.28 0.72 -23.47
C GLU A 33 19.97 -0.64 -23.73
N SER A 34 19.59 -1.68 -23.01
CA SER A 34 20.04 -3.05 -23.30
C SER A 34 19.44 -3.60 -24.60
N GLN A 35 18.20 -3.26 -24.92
CA GLN A 35 17.52 -3.69 -26.14
C GLN A 35 18.12 -3.01 -27.37
N ASP A 36 18.43 -1.71 -27.27
CA ASP A 36 19.10 -0.93 -28.31
C ASP A 36 20.51 -1.46 -28.58
N ARG A 37 21.28 -1.79 -27.53
CA ARG A 37 22.58 -2.45 -27.68
C ARG A 37 22.46 -3.82 -28.34
N VAL A 38 21.44 -4.60 -28.01
CA VAL A 38 21.18 -5.90 -28.65
C VAL A 38 20.75 -5.71 -30.10
N LEU A 39 19.98 -4.66 -30.42
CA LEU A 39 19.58 -4.30 -31.78
C LEU A 39 20.77 -3.84 -32.62
N GLU A 40 21.66 -3.04 -32.06
CA GLU A 40 22.89 -2.59 -32.70
C GLU A 40 23.85 -3.76 -32.96
N GLN A 41 24.01 -4.66 -31.98
CA GLN A 41 24.76 -5.92 -32.14
C GLN A 41 24.11 -6.83 -33.20
N MET A 42 22.78 -6.94 -33.20
CA MET A 42 22.03 -7.69 -34.22
C MET A 42 22.21 -7.09 -35.61
N GLN A 43 22.21 -5.76 -35.75
CA GLN A 43 22.45 -5.09 -37.03
C GLN A 43 23.87 -5.34 -37.54
N LEU A 44 24.87 -5.29 -36.67
CA LEU A 44 26.27 -5.61 -37.01
C LEU A 44 26.43 -7.08 -37.43
N ILE A 45 25.78 -8.01 -36.72
CA ILE A 45 25.78 -9.44 -37.07
C ILE A 45 25.03 -9.67 -38.38
N THR A 46 23.92 -8.97 -38.62
CA THR A 46 23.15 -9.06 -39.87
C THR A 46 23.94 -8.51 -41.06
N ALA A 47 24.65 -7.40 -40.88
CA ALA A 47 25.54 -6.83 -41.91
C ALA A 47 26.73 -7.74 -42.20
N ALA A 48 27.33 -8.35 -41.15
CA ALA A 48 28.40 -9.33 -41.31
C ALA A 48 27.92 -10.61 -42.02
N LEU A 49 26.72 -11.09 -41.71
CA LEU A 49 26.14 -12.27 -42.35
C LEU A 49 25.68 -12.01 -43.80
N GLN A 50 25.27 -10.80 -44.17
CA GLN A 50 24.98 -10.42 -45.55
C GLN A 50 26.21 -10.51 -46.48
N SER A 51 27.42 -10.46 -45.94
CA SER A 51 28.66 -10.68 -46.69
C SER A 51 28.99 -12.17 -46.93
N SER A 52 28.26 -13.08 -46.29
CA SER A 52 28.40 -14.54 -46.47
C SER A 52 27.33 -15.08 -47.43
N GLU A 53 27.71 -15.95 -48.37
CA GLU A 53 26.80 -16.64 -49.33
C GLU A 53 25.88 -17.69 -48.68
N ILE A 54 25.50 -17.51 -47.42
CA ILE A 54 24.52 -18.37 -46.74
C ILE A 54 23.12 -17.82 -47.08
N ASP A 55 22.20 -18.72 -47.45
CA ASP A 55 20.84 -18.46 -47.92
C ASP A 55 20.17 -17.21 -47.29
N LYS A 56 20.07 -16.15 -48.10
CA LYS A 56 19.61 -14.78 -47.74
C LYS A 56 18.21 -14.70 -47.10
N TRP A 57 17.43 -15.79 -47.13
CA TRP A 57 16.05 -15.86 -46.65
C TRP A 57 15.90 -16.51 -45.26
N LEU A 58 16.86 -17.35 -44.84
CA LEU A 58 16.78 -18.12 -43.59
C LEU A 58 17.18 -17.30 -42.35
N ILE A 59 18.17 -16.43 -42.51
CA ILE A 59 18.73 -15.58 -41.44
C ILE A 59 17.72 -14.56 -40.88
N PRO A 60 17.03 -13.73 -41.70
CA PRO A 60 16.07 -12.75 -41.16
C PRO A 60 14.84 -13.40 -40.50
N LEU A 61 14.46 -14.60 -40.95
CA LEU A 61 13.34 -15.36 -40.42
C LEU A 61 13.66 -15.94 -39.03
N GLY A 62 14.89 -16.44 -38.85
CA GLY A 62 15.39 -16.88 -37.55
C GLY A 62 15.53 -15.75 -36.53
N VAL A 63 16.08 -14.59 -36.94
CA VAL A 63 16.22 -13.41 -36.07
C VAL A 63 14.85 -12.84 -35.68
N GLY A 64 13.88 -12.81 -36.61
CA GLY A 64 12.51 -12.40 -36.32
C GLY A 64 11.82 -13.32 -35.31
N PHE A 65 12.03 -14.63 -35.40
CA PHE A 65 11.47 -15.58 -34.45
C PHE A 65 12.08 -15.43 -33.05
N VAL A 66 13.41 -15.32 -32.95
CA VAL A 66 14.10 -15.15 -31.66
C VAL A 66 13.70 -13.84 -30.99
N SER A 67 13.59 -12.74 -31.74
CA SER A 67 13.15 -11.45 -31.20
C SER A 67 11.69 -11.46 -30.76
N ALA A 68 10.80 -12.13 -31.51
CA ALA A 68 9.40 -12.31 -31.12
C ALA A 68 9.27 -13.14 -29.83
N VAL A 69 10.02 -14.23 -29.70
CA VAL A 69 10.03 -15.06 -28.48
C VAL A 69 10.60 -14.28 -27.29
N ALA A 70 11.69 -13.54 -27.48
CA ALA A 70 12.28 -12.71 -26.43
C ALA A 70 11.31 -11.62 -25.96
N GLY A 71 10.62 -10.94 -26.88
CA GLY A 71 9.60 -9.94 -26.58
C GLY A 71 8.41 -10.52 -25.82
N ALA A 72 7.90 -11.68 -26.27
CA ALA A 72 6.82 -12.39 -25.56
C ALA A 72 7.23 -12.81 -24.14
N MET A 73 8.47 -13.27 -23.96
CA MET A 73 8.99 -13.65 -22.65
C MET A 73 9.17 -12.44 -21.72
N ALA A 74 9.64 -11.30 -22.24
CA ALA A 74 9.74 -10.05 -21.49
C ALA A 74 8.35 -9.55 -21.05
N ALA A 75 7.37 -9.54 -21.95
CA ALA A 75 5.99 -9.13 -21.65
C ALA A 75 5.33 -10.04 -20.61
N TYR A 76 5.60 -11.35 -20.66
CA TYR A 76 5.12 -12.31 -19.66
C TYR A 76 5.73 -12.04 -18.28
N LEU A 77 7.05 -11.82 -18.20
CA LEU A 77 7.73 -11.51 -16.94
C LEU A 77 7.24 -10.19 -16.35
N PHE A 78 7.07 -9.15 -17.19
CA PHE A 78 6.55 -7.86 -16.77
C PHE A 78 5.14 -7.98 -16.20
N SER A 79 4.23 -8.64 -16.93
CA SER A 79 2.86 -8.90 -16.47
C SER A 79 2.85 -9.63 -15.12
N ARG A 80 3.74 -10.60 -14.93
CA ARG A 80 3.84 -11.37 -13.69
C ARG A 80 4.40 -10.56 -12.52
N LEU A 81 5.40 -9.71 -12.77
CA LEU A 81 5.97 -8.80 -11.78
C LEU A 81 4.95 -7.74 -11.35
N GLN A 82 4.31 -7.11 -12.34
CA GLN A 82 3.27 -6.12 -12.12
C GLN A 82 2.14 -6.70 -11.26
N TRP A 83 1.64 -7.90 -11.58
CA TRP A 83 0.62 -8.56 -10.77
C TRP A 83 1.05 -8.75 -9.31
N ARG A 84 2.30 -9.17 -9.07
CA ARG A 84 2.81 -9.35 -7.70
C ARG A 84 2.93 -8.04 -6.94
N ILE A 85 3.33 -6.96 -7.60
CA ILE A 85 3.45 -5.63 -6.98
C ILE A 85 2.05 -5.10 -6.65
N THR A 86 1.14 -5.15 -7.62
CA THR A 86 -0.25 -4.69 -7.46
C THR A 86 -0.98 -5.45 -6.35
N GLN A 87 -0.83 -6.77 -6.27
CA GLN A 87 -1.43 -7.56 -5.19
C GLN A 87 -0.95 -7.13 -3.80
N ARG A 88 0.34 -6.80 -3.66
CA ARG A 88 0.91 -6.34 -2.39
C ARG A 88 0.40 -4.94 -2.03
N GLN A 89 0.38 -4.03 -3.00
CA GLN A 89 -0.15 -2.69 -2.79
C GLN A 89 -1.64 -2.72 -2.44
N ASN A 90 -2.43 -3.55 -3.13
CA ASN A 90 -3.85 -3.71 -2.84
C ASN A 90 -4.11 -4.30 -1.45
N ALA A 91 -3.32 -5.28 -1.02
CA ALA A 91 -3.44 -5.84 0.33
C ALA A 91 -3.06 -4.80 1.42
N LEU A 92 -2.03 -3.99 1.15
CA LEU A 92 -1.61 -2.90 2.03
C LEU A 92 -2.65 -1.79 2.11
N SER A 93 -3.15 -1.34 0.97
CA SER A 93 -4.14 -0.27 0.90
C SER A 93 -5.45 -0.71 1.55
N ALA A 94 -5.94 -1.91 1.27
CA ALA A 94 -7.13 -2.45 1.93
C ALA A 94 -6.96 -2.55 3.46
N GLY A 95 -5.80 -3.01 3.94
CA GLY A 95 -5.52 -3.07 5.37
C GLY A 95 -5.45 -1.68 6.02
N ALA A 96 -4.88 -0.71 5.32
CA ALA A 96 -4.75 0.66 5.80
C ALA A 96 -6.07 1.44 5.74
N THR A 97 -6.92 1.22 4.73
CA THR A 97 -8.26 1.82 4.68
C THR A 97 -9.14 1.32 5.82
N GLU A 98 -9.08 0.02 6.14
CA GLU A 98 -9.85 -0.50 7.27
C GLU A 98 -9.30 0.02 8.60
N LEU A 99 -7.98 0.14 8.73
CA LEU A 99 -7.39 0.78 9.91
C LEU A 99 -7.84 2.25 10.06
N LEU A 100 -7.92 2.99 8.96
CA LEU A 100 -8.43 4.38 8.96
C LEU A 100 -9.89 4.45 9.42
N SER A 101 -10.74 3.55 8.92
CA SER A 101 -12.15 3.42 9.30
C SER A 101 -12.28 3.12 10.80
N LEU A 102 -11.48 2.17 11.32
CA LEU A 102 -11.47 1.81 12.74
C LEU A 102 -11.02 2.96 13.63
N ILE A 103 -9.98 3.70 13.25
CA ILE A 103 -9.51 4.87 14.03
C ILE A 103 -10.59 5.95 14.07
N THR A 104 -11.30 6.19 12.96
CA THR A 104 -12.36 7.20 12.91
C THR A 104 -13.55 6.81 13.79
N GLN A 105 -13.99 5.55 13.72
CA GLN A 105 -15.05 5.03 14.59
C GLN A 105 -14.66 5.05 16.06
N LEU A 106 -13.39 4.73 16.35
CA LEU A 106 -12.84 4.80 17.69
C LEU A 106 -12.82 6.23 18.21
N GLU A 107 -12.38 7.19 17.40
CA GLU A 107 -12.34 8.62 17.75
C GLU A 107 -13.74 9.12 18.15
N ASP A 108 -14.75 8.88 17.31
CA ASP A 108 -16.12 9.28 17.60
C ASP A 108 -16.65 8.65 18.90
N LEU A 109 -16.45 7.35 19.11
CA LEU A 109 -16.92 6.67 20.31
C LEU A 109 -16.20 7.14 21.58
N VAL A 110 -14.87 7.23 21.53
CA VAL A 110 -14.04 7.54 22.69
C VAL A 110 -14.19 9.01 23.09
N VAL A 111 -14.25 9.93 22.13
CA VAL A 111 -14.49 11.35 22.40
C VAL A 111 -15.87 11.54 23.03
N ASN A 112 -16.92 10.97 22.43
CA ASN A 112 -18.27 11.06 22.99
C ASN A 112 -18.36 10.43 24.39
N PHE A 113 -17.67 9.30 24.60
CA PHE A 113 -17.60 8.68 25.92
C PHE A 113 -16.98 9.62 26.96
N TRP A 114 -15.84 10.26 26.65
CA TRP A 114 -15.15 11.18 27.58
C TRP A 114 -15.82 12.53 27.78
N LEU A 115 -16.72 12.95 26.89
CA LEU A 115 -17.50 14.18 27.02
C LEU A 115 -18.74 14.03 27.91
N VAL A 116 -19.19 12.81 28.17
CA VAL A 116 -20.42 12.52 28.91
C VAL A 116 -20.10 11.89 30.27
N ASP A 117 -20.75 12.36 31.34
CA ASP A 117 -20.57 11.81 32.69
C ASP A 117 -21.18 10.41 32.80
N ALA A 118 -20.54 9.50 33.56
CA ALA A 118 -21.07 8.15 33.78
C ALA A 118 -22.43 8.16 34.50
N SER A 119 -22.69 9.16 35.35
CA SER A 119 -23.98 9.31 36.04
C SER A 119 -25.14 9.72 35.12
N SER A 120 -24.84 10.23 33.93
CA SER A 120 -25.86 10.68 32.96
C SER A 120 -26.27 9.58 31.98
N MET A 121 -25.47 8.51 31.85
CA MET A 121 -25.79 7.35 31.02
C MET A 121 -26.44 6.23 31.83
N ALA A 122 -27.38 5.52 31.22
CA ALA A 122 -27.88 4.28 31.78
C ALA A 122 -26.75 3.23 31.85
N GLY A 123 -26.62 2.54 32.98
CA GLY A 123 -25.61 1.49 33.20
C GLY A 123 -25.39 0.50 32.03
N PRO A 124 -26.44 -0.07 31.40
CA PRO A 124 -26.24 -0.98 30.26
C PRO A 124 -25.70 -0.28 29.00
N VAL A 125 -25.99 1.00 28.80
CA VAL A 125 -25.46 1.80 27.67
C VAL A 125 -23.98 2.09 27.89
N LEU A 126 -23.61 2.53 29.10
CA LEU A 126 -22.23 2.79 29.49
C LEU A 126 -21.35 1.54 29.31
N HIS A 127 -21.84 0.38 29.75
CA HIS A 127 -21.11 -0.89 29.62
C HIS A 127 -21.01 -1.35 28.15
N GLY A 128 -22.06 -1.12 27.36
CA GLY A 128 -22.05 -1.37 25.92
C GLY A 128 -20.98 -0.55 25.20
N ASP A 129 -20.85 0.73 25.53
CA ASP A 129 -19.85 1.61 24.91
C ASP A 129 -18.43 1.29 25.38
N GLN A 130 -18.22 0.94 26.65
CA GLN A 130 -16.94 0.43 27.15
C GLN A 130 -16.48 -0.82 26.38
N LEU A 131 -17.39 -1.77 26.15
CA LEU A 131 -17.09 -3.00 25.42
C LEU A 131 -16.75 -2.71 23.94
N LYS A 132 -17.50 -1.81 23.29
CA LYS A 132 -17.22 -1.38 21.90
C LYS A 132 -15.87 -0.68 21.79
N ILE A 133 -15.56 0.22 22.72
CA ILE A 133 -14.27 0.92 22.74
C ILE A 133 -13.13 -0.08 22.88
N LYS A 134 -13.22 -1.04 23.81
CA LYS A 134 -12.22 -2.09 23.98
C LYS A 134 -12.07 -2.98 22.75
N SER A 135 -13.17 -3.38 22.11
CA SER A 135 -13.12 -4.23 20.93
C SER A 135 -12.48 -3.50 19.74
N LEU A 136 -12.83 -2.23 19.52
CA LEU A 136 -12.22 -1.38 18.49
C LEU A 136 -10.73 -1.16 18.74
N LEU A 137 -10.33 -0.84 19.97
CA LEU A 137 -8.92 -0.71 20.35
C LEU A 137 -8.12 -1.98 20.06
N MET A 138 -8.64 -3.15 20.45
CA MET A 138 -7.99 -4.44 20.15
C MET A 138 -7.88 -4.69 18.65
N LEU A 139 -8.90 -4.32 17.87
CA LEU A 139 -8.86 -4.43 16.41
C LEU A 139 -7.77 -3.51 15.83
N THR A 140 -7.73 -2.24 16.24
CA THR A 140 -6.73 -1.26 15.80
C THR A 140 -5.30 -1.72 16.11
N ILE A 141 -5.05 -2.31 17.29
CA ILE A 141 -3.75 -2.92 17.64
C ILE A 141 -3.44 -4.11 16.72
N ARG A 142 -4.43 -4.96 16.43
CA ARG A 142 -4.23 -6.12 15.56
C ARG A 142 -3.91 -5.70 14.12
N TYR A 143 -4.63 -4.72 13.57
CA TYR A 143 -4.41 -4.21 12.23
C TYR A 143 -3.07 -3.47 12.11
N SER A 144 -2.70 -2.64 13.07
CA SER A 144 -1.38 -1.96 13.08
C SER A 144 -0.22 -2.96 13.14
N ARG A 145 -0.31 -4.02 13.96
CA ARG A 145 0.67 -5.13 13.95
C ARG A 145 0.68 -5.90 12.64
N GLY A 146 -0.49 -6.13 12.05
CA GLY A 146 -0.64 -6.75 10.73
C GLY A 146 0.11 -5.95 9.66
N LEU A 147 -0.01 -4.63 9.67
CA LEU A 147 0.72 -3.74 8.76
C LEU A 147 2.23 -3.90 8.89
N LYS A 148 2.75 -3.99 10.13
CA LYS A 148 4.18 -4.17 10.41
C LYS A 148 4.74 -5.51 9.90
N SER A 149 3.89 -6.52 9.72
CA SER A 149 4.32 -7.84 9.19
C SER A 149 4.53 -7.85 7.67
N VAL A 150 4.07 -6.82 6.96
CA VAL A 150 4.21 -6.73 5.51
C VAL A 150 5.61 -6.21 5.15
N LYS A 151 6.24 -6.79 4.12
CA LYS A 151 7.49 -6.27 3.57
C LYS A 151 7.25 -4.89 2.97
N MET A 152 7.76 -3.87 3.65
CA MET A 152 7.67 -2.46 3.29
C MET A 152 9.05 -1.85 3.04
N THR A 153 9.11 -0.70 2.37
CA THR A 153 10.33 0.12 2.31
C THR A 153 10.63 0.76 3.68
N GLU A 154 11.88 1.15 3.93
CA GLU A 154 12.31 1.71 5.23
C GLU A 154 11.52 2.95 5.67
N SER A 155 11.09 3.80 4.72
CA SER A 155 10.22 4.96 5.00
C SER A 155 8.87 4.54 5.60
N HIS A 156 8.22 3.53 5.02
CA HIS A 156 6.93 3.03 5.52
C HIS A 156 7.08 2.26 6.82
N LYS A 157 8.22 1.59 7.03
CA LYS A 157 8.52 0.93 8.30
C LYS A 157 8.60 1.95 9.44
N ALA A 158 9.25 3.09 9.23
CA ALA A 158 9.28 4.17 10.22
C ALA A 158 7.88 4.73 10.52
N SER A 159 7.03 4.91 9.50
CA SER A 159 5.64 5.33 9.66
C SER A 159 4.79 4.28 10.40
N ALA A 160 4.98 3.00 10.11
CA ALA A 160 4.29 1.90 10.80
C ALA A 160 4.73 1.76 12.27
N ASP A 161 6.02 1.99 12.56
CA ASP A 161 6.53 1.98 13.94
C ASP A 161 5.96 3.16 14.75
N ARG A 162 5.91 4.37 14.16
CA ARG A 162 5.24 5.52 14.79
C ARG A 162 3.77 5.26 15.04
N LEU A 163 3.07 4.68 14.07
CA LEU A 163 1.67 4.31 14.22
C LEU A 163 1.46 3.31 15.37
N ALA A 164 2.35 2.34 15.54
CA ALA A 164 2.26 1.38 16.63
C ALA A 164 2.40 2.03 18.02
N VAL A 165 3.30 3.02 18.15
CA VAL A 165 3.45 3.81 19.38
C VAL A 165 2.19 4.64 19.64
N LEU A 166 1.69 5.37 18.63
CA LEU A 166 0.47 6.17 18.74
C LEU A 166 -0.75 5.33 19.15
N VAL A 167 -0.91 4.14 18.58
CA VAL A 167 -2.01 3.22 18.93
C VAL A 167 -1.88 2.73 20.38
N SER A 168 -0.66 2.53 20.87
CA SER A 168 -0.41 2.21 22.28
C SER A 168 -0.78 3.38 23.19
N ASP A 169 -0.36 4.60 22.84
CA ASP A 169 -0.68 5.80 23.62
C ASP A 169 -2.18 6.06 23.66
N ILE A 170 -2.89 5.88 22.54
CA ILE A 170 -4.36 5.98 22.47
C ILE A 170 -5.00 4.92 23.37
N TYR A 171 -4.46 3.70 23.41
CA TYR A 171 -4.96 2.64 24.29
C TYR A 171 -4.84 3.03 25.76
N ASP A 172 -3.66 3.47 26.18
CA ASP A 172 -3.38 3.86 27.56
C ASP A 172 -4.22 5.07 27.97
N LEU A 173 -4.37 6.06 27.08
CA LEU A 173 -5.16 7.27 27.33
C LEU A 173 -6.67 6.99 27.34
N ALA A 174 -7.15 6.07 26.50
CA ALA A 174 -8.57 5.75 26.41
C ALA A 174 -9.04 4.84 27.55
N THR A 175 -8.17 3.93 28.02
CA THR A 175 -8.50 2.93 29.05
C THR A 175 -7.96 3.25 30.44
N GLY A 176 -7.14 4.30 30.57
CA GLY A 176 -6.61 4.78 31.84
C GLY A 176 -7.65 5.39 32.78
N ASP A 177 -7.17 5.79 33.96
CA ASP A 177 -7.94 6.45 35.03
C ASP A 177 -9.21 5.67 35.43
N ASP A 178 -10.35 6.36 35.46
CA ASP A 178 -11.67 5.91 35.90
C ASP A 178 -12.49 5.27 34.76
N PHE A 179 -11.86 4.72 33.72
CA PHE A 179 -12.57 4.22 32.52
C PHE A 179 -13.73 3.25 32.85
N GLU A 180 -13.50 2.31 33.77
CA GLU A 180 -14.51 1.35 34.24
C GLU A 180 -15.27 1.80 35.49
N SER A 181 -14.89 2.94 36.07
CA SER A 181 -15.44 3.42 37.32
C SER A 181 -16.88 3.91 37.13
N PRO A 182 -17.83 3.51 37.98
CA PRO A 182 -19.19 4.03 37.96
C PRO A 182 -19.27 5.52 38.33
N HIS A 183 -18.17 6.09 38.86
CA HIS A 183 -18.07 7.50 39.26
C HIS A 183 -17.23 8.34 38.31
N ARG A 184 -16.93 7.83 37.10
CA ARG A 184 -16.17 8.54 36.08
C ARG A 184 -16.82 9.88 35.73
N LYS A 185 -16.03 10.93 35.77
CA LYS A 185 -16.40 12.29 35.34
C LYS A 185 -15.97 12.52 33.89
N ALA A 186 -16.77 13.32 33.19
CA ALA A 186 -16.43 13.85 31.89
C ALA A 186 -15.13 14.67 31.97
N SER A 187 -14.27 14.48 30.98
CA SER A 187 -12.98 15.14 30.90
C SER A 187 -12.77 15.66 29.47
N ASN A 188 -13.12 16.93 29.26
CA ASN A 188 -12.76 17.68 28.06
C ASN A 188 -11.26 17.59 27.71
N PRO A 189 -10.30 17.77 28.65
CA PRO A 189 -8.89 17.72 28.28
C PRO A 189 -8.46 16.32 27.81
N THR A 190 -9.04 15.25 28.36
CA THR A 190 -8.78 13.88 27.90
C THR A 190 -9.37 13.65 26.51
N ALA A 191 -10.61 14.09 26.27
CA ALA A 191 -11.28 13.99 24.97
C ALA A 191 -10.51 14.73 23.86
N VAL A 192 -10.02 15.95 24.14
CA VAL A 192 -9.21 16.72 23.17
C VAL A 192 -7.89 16.02 22.87
N LYS A 193 -7.19 15.51 23.89
CA LYS A 193 -5.94 14.76 23.67
C LYS A 193 -6.18 13.51 22.81
N LEU A 194 -7.25 12.76 23.08
CA LEU A 194 -7.63 11.58 22.30
C LEU A 194 -7.94 11.95 20.84
N ALA A 195 -8.73 13.00 20.60
CA ALA A 195 -8.98 13.48 19.25
C ALA A 195 -7.70 13.86 18.51
N THR A 196 -6.76 14.56 19.17
CA THR A 196 -5.48 14.93 18.55
C THR A 196 -4.61 13.72 18.22
N GLN A 197 -4.53 12.72 19.10
CA GLN A 197 -3.76 11.50 18.84
C GLN A 197 -4.39 10.64 17.75
N CYS A 198 -5.73 10.53 17.71
CA CYS A 198 -6.44 9.86 16.63
C CYS A 198 -6.22 10.56 15.28
N ALA A 199 -6.22 11.90 15.24
CA ALA A 199 -5.91 12.66 14.02
C ALA A 199 -4.46 12.43 13.55
N GLU A 200 -3.50 12.35 14.48
CA GLU A 200 -2.11 12.04 14.15
C GLU A 200 -1.93 10.59 13.66
N ALA A 201 -2.65 9.64 14.25
CA ALA A 201 -2.69 8.26 13.79
C ALA A 201 -3.29 8.17 12.38
N ARG A 202 -4.39 8.89 12.10
CA ARG A 202 -4.98 8.99 10.75
C ARG A 202 -3.99 9.58 9.74
N SER A 203 -3.26 10.64 10.11
CA SER A 203 -2.19 11.21 9.28
C SER A 203 -1.11 10.18 8.95
N SER A 204 -0.70 9.38 9.94
CA SER A 204 0.32 8.33 9.76
C SER A 204 -0.17 7.20 8.85
N VAL A 205 -1.44 6.82 8.97
CA VAL A 205 -2.08 5.86 8.04
C VAL A 205 -2.20 6.44 6.64
N HIS A 206 -2.54 7.72 6.49
CA HIS A 206 -2.55 8.38 5.18
C HIS A 206 -1.17 8.41 4.53
N LYS A 207 -0.08 8.60 5.28
CA LYS A 207 1.29 8.49 4.77
C LYS A 207 1.67 7.08 4.32
N LEU A 208 0.94 6.07 4.80
CA LEU A 208 1.09 4.68 4.37
C LEU A 208 0.20 4.34 3.17
N LEU A 209 -0.84 5.15 2.89
CA LEU A 209 -1.78 5.00 1.78
C LEU A 209 -1.41 5.84 0.56
N HIS A 210 -1.05 7.10 0.77
CA HIS A 210 -0.62 8.03 -0.27
C HIS A 210 0.86 7.80 -0.55
N PHE A 211 1.03 6.83 -1.43
CA PHE A 211 2.09 6.78 -2.42
C PHE A 211 1.78 7.73 -3.57
#